data_AF-A0A954RDR6-F1
#
_entry.id   AF-A0A954RDR6-F1
#
_cell.length_a   1.000
_cell.length_b   1.000
_cell.length_c   1.000
_cell.angle_alpha   90.00
_cell.angle_beta   90.00
_cell.angle_gamma   90.00
#
_symmetry.space_group_name_H-M   'P 1'
#
loop_
_entity.id
_entity.type
_entity.pdbx_description
1 polymer ?
#
loop_
_entity_poly.entity_id
_entity_poly.type
_entity_poly.pdbx_seq_one_letter_code
_entity_poly.pdbx_strand_id
1 'polypeptide(L)'
;MHFIQQIINEHNRTGRFEQRVHTRFPPEPNGYLHIGHAKSICLNFGLAEQYGGLCNLRMDDTNPTKESEEYVNSIQEDVRWLGFDWGDRLYFASDYFDQLYDWAIKLIREGKAFVCDLSFDEMREHRGTLTQPGRNSPYRDRSVEENLALFERMRDGEFPDGSRTLRAKIDMANPNLNLRDPVMYRILHSHHHRTGDKWCIYPMYDWTHGQSDSIEGIT
;
A
#
# COMPACT_ATOMS: atom_id res chain seq x y z
N MET A 1 16.15 17.03 20.57
CA MET A 1 16.02 15.64 20.06
C MET A 1 14.53 15.31 19.99
N HIS A 2 14.01 14.96 18.81
CA HIS A 2 12.58 14.62 18.64
C HIS A 2 12.33 13.12 18.90
N PHE A 3 11.08 12.72 19.14
CA PHE A 3 10.73 11.37 19.60
C PHE A 3 11.18 10.25 18.64
N ILE A 4 11.19 10.47 17.32
CA ILE A 4 11.67 9.47 16.35
C ILE A 4 13.18 9.22 16.52
N GLN A 5 13.99 10.25 16.77
CA GLN A 5 15.41 10.05 17.08
C GLN A 5 15.61 9.23 18.35
N GLN A 6 14.76 9.42 19.37
CA GLN A 6 14.80 8.59 20.59
C GLN A 6 14.55 7.11 20.28
N ILE A 7 13.57 6.82 19.42
CA ILE A 7 13.25 5.46 18.98
C ILE A 7 14.42 4.85 18.18
N ILE A 8 14.98 5.59 17.21
CA ILE A 8 16.13 5.14 16.42
C ILE A 8 17.33 4.84 17.32
N ASN A 9 17.63 5.73 18.26
CA ASN A 9 18.74 5.54 19.21
C ASN A 9 18.54 4.28 20.06
N GLU A 10 17.31 4.01 20.51
CA GLU A 10 17.00 2.79 21.27
C GLU A 10 17.11 1.53 20.40
N HIS A 11 16.63 1.56 19.16
CA HIS A 11 16.78 0.45 18.21
C HIS A 11 18.26 0.17 17.89
N ASN A 12 19.08 1.20 17.73
CA ASN A 12 20.52 1.06 17.50
C ASN A 12 21.23 0.53 18.75
N ARG A 13 20.85 1.00 19.95
CA ARG A 13 21.40 0.51 21.22
C ARG A 13 21.09 -0.96 21.48
N THR A 14 19.89 -1.40 21.12
CA THR A 14 19.42 -2.79 21.28
C THR A 14 19.82 -3.71 20.13
N GLY A 15 20.33 -3.15 19.03
CA GLY A 15 20.69 -3.91 17.82
C GLY A 15 19.48 -4.46 17.06
N ARG A 16 18.26 -3.94 17.28
CA ARG A 16 17.01 -4.48 16.71
C ARG A 16 17.05 -4.65 15.20
N PHE A 17 17.68 -3.71 14.50
CA PHE A 17 17.81 -3.71 13.04
C PHE A 17 19.28 -3.71 12.60
N GLU A 18 20.16 -4.33 13.39
CA GLU A 18 21.61 -4.35 13.11
C GLU A 18 22.19 -2.93 12.95
N GLN A 19 21.63 -1.97 13.71
CA GLN A 19 21.95 -0.54 13.67
C GLN A 19 21.68 0.16 12.33
N ARG A 20 20.95 -0.49 11.43
CA ARG A 20 20.55 0.07 10.14
C ARG A 20 19.39 1.06 10.33
N VAL A 21 19.53 2.22 9.70
CA VAL A 21 18.45 3.20 9.54
C VAL A 21 18.15 3.28 8.05
N HIS A 22 16.92 2.92 7.68
CA HIS A 22 16.45 2.93 6.31
C HIS A 22 15.05 3.51 6.24
N THR A 23 14.97 4.77 5.81
CA THR A 23 13.71 5.52 5.71
C THR A 23 13.23 5.58 4.26
N ARG A 24 12.04 6.15 4.05
CA ARG A 24 11.51 6.44 2.71
C ARG A 24 10.58 7.63 2.70
N PHE A 25 10.60 8.37 1.59
CA PHE A 25 9.56 9.34 1.26
C PHE A 25 8.69 8.75 0.14
N PRO A 26 7.43 8.34 0.42
CA PRO A 26 6.59 7.65 -0.55
C PRO A 26 5.40 8.49 -1.06
N PRO A 27 5.59 9.58 -1.84
CA PRO A 27 4.47 10.35 -2.37
C PRO A 27 3.69 9.57 -3.44
N GLU A 28 2.39 9.84 -3.52
CA GLU A 28 1.58 9.46 -4.70
C GLU A 28 1.91 10.44 -5.84
N PRO A 29 2.21 9.98 -7.06
CA PRO A 29 2.56 10.86 -8.18
C PRO A 29 1.30 11.41 -8.89
N ASN A 30 0.41 12.06 -8.12
CA ASN A 30 -0.86 12.61 -8.61
C ASN A 30 -1.03 14.12 -8.39
N GLY A 31 0.04 14.81 -7.98
CA GLY A 31 0.02 16.25 -7.81
C GLY A 31 1.35 16.89 -7.41
N TYR A 32 1.33 18.22 -7.48
CA TYR A 32 2.27 19.19 -6.92
C TYR A 32 2.75 18.89 -5.50
N LEU A 33 4.06 18.75 -5.22
CA LEU A 33 4.51 18.86 -3.83
C LEU A 33 4.33 20.30 -3.34
N HIS A 34 3.64 20.46 -2.20
CA HIS A 34 3.56 21.72 -1.47
C HIS A 34 4.43 21.72 -0.20
N ILE A 35 4.53 22.86 0.49
CA ILE A 35 5.34 23.06 1.70
C ILE A 35 5.10 22.02 2.82
N GLY A 36 3.89 21.45 2.93
CA GLY A 36 3.63 20.36 3.87
C GLY A 36 4.51 19.12 3.65
N HIS A 37 4.87 18.81 2.41
CA HIS A 37 5.74 17.68 2.07
C HIS A 37 7.19 17.93 2.47
N ALA A 38 7.66 19.18 2.47
CA ALA A 38 9.01 19.53 2.88
C ALA A 38 9.32 19.01 4.30
N LYS A 39 8.35 19.02 5.20
CA LYS A 39 8.50 18.43 6.54
C LYS A 39 8.82 16.93 6.48
N SER A 40 8.10 16.17 5.65
CA SER A 40 8.29 14.73 5.50
C SER A 40 9.62 14.41 4.81
N ILE A 41 9.97 15.19 3.78
CA ILE A 41 11.24 15.07 3.06
C ILE A 41 12.41 15.30 4.01
N CYS A 42 12.47 16.47 4.66
CA CYS A 42 13.54 16.80 5.58
C CYS A 42 13.64 15.81 6.76
N LEU A 43 12.50 15.28 7.21
CA LEU A 43 12.50 14.27 8.27
C LEU A 43 13.10 12.94 7.79
N ASN A 44 12.61 12.37 6.68
CA ASN A 44 13.04 11.04 6.24
C ASN A 44 14.48 11.05 5.73
N PHE A 45 14.80 11.97 4.82
CA PHE A 45 16.16 12.08 4.28
C PHE A 45 17.15 12.58 5.34
N GLY A 46 16.78 13.59 6.13
CA GLY A 46 17.65 14.12 7.18
C GLY A 46 17.94 13.10 8.28
N LEU A 47 16.98 12.23 8.64
CA LEU A 47 17.25 11.13 9.57
C LEU A 47 18.21 10.11 8.96
N ALA A 48 18.02 9.70 7.71
CA ALA A 48 18.96 8.80 7.05
C ALA A 48 20.37 9.39 7.02
N GLU A 49 20.54 10.64 6.60
CA GLU A 49 21.84 11.31 6.56
C GLU A 49 22.48 11.40 7.95
N GLN A 50 21.73 11.82 8.97
CA GLN A 50 22.23 11.97 10.35
C GLN A 50 22.78 10.66 10.92
N TYR A 51 22.19 9.52 10.58
CA TYR A 51 22.58 8.21 11.09
C TYR A 51 23.44 7.41 10.11
N GLY A 52 23.88 8.00 8.99
CA GLY A 52 24.63 7.28 7.95
C GLY A 52 23.83 6.13 7.31
N GLY A 53 22.51 6.25 7.31
CA GLY A 53 21.55 5.31 6.76
C GLY A 53 21.18 5.56 5.30
N LEU A 54 20.09 4.95 4.86
CA LEU A 54 19.55 5.07 3.51
C LEU A 54 18.17 5.72 3.54
N CYS A 55 17.82 6.46 2.49
CA CYS A 55 16.46 6.93 2.26
C CYS A 55 16.05 6.63 0.81
N ASN A 56 14.89 5.97 0.66
CA ASN A 56 14.29 5.70 -0.63
C ASN A 56 13.37 6.84 -1.06
N LEU A 57 13.35 7.14 -2.36
CA LEU A 57 12.25 7.87 -2.97
C LEU A 57 11.34 6.84 -3.64
N ARG A 58 10.10 6.70 -3.16
CA ARG A 58 9.14 5.74 -3.73
C ARG A 58 7.94 6.47 -4.30
N MET A 59 7.60 6.21 -5.55
CA MET A 59 6.31 6.61 -6.08
C MET A 59 5.29 5.57 -5.63
N ASP A 60 4.31 5.96 -4.82
CA ASP A 60 3.19 5.08 -4.42
C ASP A 60 2.14 5.07 -5.53
N ASP A 61 2.54 4.53 -6.69
CA ASP A 61 1.81 4.57 -7.95
C ASP A 61 0.86 3.37 -8.11
N THR A 62 -0.15 3.30 -7.24
CA THR A 62 -1.11 2.19 -7.20
C THR A 62 -2.44 2.52 -7.88
N ASN A 63 -2.65 3.79 -8.24
CA ASN A 63 -3.90 4.29 -8.79
C ASN A 63 -3.75 4.78 -10.24
N PRO A 64 -4.13 3.95 -11.24
CA PRO A 64 -3.85 4.22 -12.65
C PRO A 64 -4.54 5.47 -13.22
N THR A 65 -5.56 6.01 -12.54
CA THR A 65 -6.37 7.12 -13.09
C THR A 65 -5.86 8.52 -12.77
N LYS A 66 -4.96 8.65 -11.80
CA LYS A 66 -4.53 9.98 -11.28
C LYS A 66 -3.05 10.25 -11.45
N GLU A 67 -2.30 9.25 -11.87
CA GLU A 67 -0.84 9.25 -11.81
C GLU A 67 -0.24 9.59 -13.17
N SER A 68 0.81 10.43 -13.18
CA SER A 68 1.45 10.86 -14.40
C SER A 68 2.96 10.97 -14.26
N GLU A 69 3.66 10.78 -15.39
CA GLU A 69 5.11 10.96 -15.46
C GLU A 69 5.53 12.41 -15.15
N GLU A 70 4.67 13.39 -15.43
CA GLU A 70 4.90 14.79 -15.08
C GLU A 70 5.08 14.96 -13.56
N TYR A 71 4.18 14.38 -12.75
CA TYR A 71 4.28 14.49 -11.29
C TYR A 71 5.48 13.70 -10.75
N VAL A 72 5.79 12.54 -11.32
CA VAL A 72 7.01 11.78 -11.00
C VAL A 72 8.27 12.63 -11.20
N ASN A 73 8.34 13.39 -12.29
CA ASN A 73 9.48 14.26 -12.59
C ASN A 73 9.54 15.46 -11.65
N SER A 74 8.42 16.14 -11.39
CA SER A 74 8.37 17.28 -10.47
C SER A 74 8.74 16.89 -9.03
N ILE A 75 8.26 15.74 -8.54
CA ILE A 75 8.60 15.24 -7.21
C ILE A 75 10.11 15.05 -7.08
N GLN A 76 10.74 14.44 -8.09
CA GLN A 76 12.19 14.24 -8.12
C GLN A 76 12.95 15.58 -8.14
N GLU A 77 12.48 16.54 -8.94
CA GLU A 77 13.05 17.87 -9.01
C GLU A 77 12.98 18.59 -7.66
N ASP A 78 11.82 18.59 -7.01
CA ASP A 78 11.60 19.26 -5.72
C ASP A 78 12.45 18.64 -4.60
N VAL A 79 12.56 17.32 -4.54
CA VAL A 79 13.41 16.63 -3.55
C VAL A 79 14.88 17.01 -3.74
N ARG A 80 15.36 17.05 -5.00
CA ARG A 80 16.73 17.50 -5.33
C ARG A 80 16.94 18.98 -5.05
N TRP A 81 15.94 19.80 -5.34
CA TRP A 81 15.97 21.25 -5.09
C TRP A 81 16.09 21.55 -3.59
N LEU A 82 15.45 20.74 -2.74
CA LEU A 82 15.62 20.79 -1.28
C LEU A 82 16.99 20.29 -0.79
N GLY A 83 17.85 19.79 -1.68
CA GLY A 83 19.21 19.37 -1.38
C GLY A 83 19.37 17.91 -0.98
N PHE A 84 18.34 17.07 -1.16
CA PHE A 84 18.39 15.66 -0.83
C PHE A 84 18.59 14.78 -2.07
N ASP A 85 19.22 13.62 -1.86
CA ASP A 85 19.45 12.62 -2.90
C ASP A 85 19.07 11.22 -2.40
N TRP A 86 18.42 10.46 -3.27
CA TRP A 86 18.09 9.05 -3.05
C TRP A 86 19.08 8.12 -3.75
N GLY A 87 20.06 8.64 -4.50
CA GLY A 87 21.02 7.83 -5.25
C GLY A 87 20.31 6.96 -6.29
N ASP A 88 20.56 5.65 -6.24
CA ASP A 88 19.94 4.63 -7.09
C ASP A 88 18.60 4.08 -6.54
N ARG A 89 18.10 4.61 -5.41
CA ARG A 89 16.93 4.11 -4.67
C ARG A 89 15.63 4.80 -5.06
N LEU A 90 15.40 4.92 -6.37
CA LEU A 90 14.10 5.30 -6.91
C LEU A 90 13.26 4.05 -7.13
N TYR A 91 12.13 3.96 -6.45
CA TYR A 91 11.23 2.82 -6.52
C TYR A 91 9.83 3.23 -6.97
N PHE A 92 9.11 2.28 -7.53
CA PHE A 92 7.70 2.40 -7.90
C PHE A 92 6.94 1.24 -7.25
N ALA A 93 5.85 1.54 -6.56
CA ALA A 93 5.00 0.51 -5.96
C ALA A 93 4.42 -0.44 -7.02
N SER A 94 4.21 0.05 -8.25
CA SER A 94 3.78 -0.75 -9.40
C SER A 94 4.77 -1.84 -9.82
N ASP A 95 6.06 -1.67 -9.55
CA ASP A 95 7.08 -2.70 -9.80
C ASP A 95 6.88 -3.92 -8.87
N TYR A 96 6.09 -3.77 -7.79
CA TYR A 96 5.82 -4.83 -6.82
C TYR A 96 4.48 -5.55 -7.03
N PHE A 97 3.69 -5.19 -8.06
CA PHE A 97 2.35 -5.76 -8.25
C PHE A 97 2.33 -7.28 -8.35
N ASP A 98 3.31 -7.88 -9.03
CA ASP A 98 3.42 -9.35 -9.11
C ASP A 98 3.60 -9.96 -7.71
N GLN A 99 4.50 -9.40 -6.89
CA GLN A 99 4.76 -9.89 -5.53
C GLN A 99 3.56 -9.68 -4.58
N LEU A 100 2.88 -8.53 -4.69
CA LEU A 100 1.67 -8.24 -3.93
C LEU A 100 0.54 -9.22 -4.26
N TYR A 101 0.41 -9.58 -5.55
CA TYR A 101 -0.57 -10.55 -6.02
C TYR A 101 -0.26 -11.95 -5.49
N ASP A 102 1.01 -12.37 -5.53
CA ASP A 102 1.45 -13.65 -4.98
C ASP A 102 1.20 -13.76 -3.46
N TRP A 103 1.43 -12.68 -2.71
CA TRP A 103 1.10 -12.62 -1.29
C TRP A 103 -0.42 -12.65 -1.03
N ALA A 104 -1.22 -12.04 -1.90
CA ALA A 104 -2.67 -12.14 -1.81
C ALA A 104 -3.15 -13.58 -2.05
N ILE A 105 -2.61 -14.28 -3.05
CA ILE A 105 -2.86 -15.72 -3.27
C ILE A 105 -2.49 -16.53 -2.01
N LYS A 106 -1.33 -16.24 -1.41
CA LYS A 106 -0.90 -16.91 -0.17
C LYS A 106 -1.92 -16.70 0.96
N LEU A 107 -2.41 -15.48 1.16
CA LEU A 107 -3.44 -15.21 2.17
C LEU A 107 -4.76 -15.92 1.88
N ILE A 108 -5.17 -16.04 0.61
CA ILE A 108 -6.35 -16.83 0.23
C ILE A 108 -6.14 -18.29 0.61
N ARG A 109 -4.98 -18.89 0.27
CA ARG A 109 -4.64 -20.28 0.61
C ARG A 109 -4.62 -20.55 2.12
N GLU A 110 -4.20 -19.56 2.91
CA GLU A 110 -4.23 -19.63 4.37
C GLU A 110 -5.61 -19.33 4.99
N GLY A 111 -6.64 -19.10 4.17
CA GLY A 111 -8.00 -18.77 4.63
C GLY A 111 -8.12 -17.36 5.24
N LYS A 112 -7.12 -16.50 5.02
CA LYS A 112 -6.98 -15.14 5.58
C LYS A 112 -7.43 -14.04 4.63
N ALA A 113 -7.90 -14.39 3.44
CA ALA A 113 -8.53 -13.46 2.50
C ALA A 113 -9.66 -14.16 1.74
N PHE A 114 -10.63 -13.38 1.27
CA PHE A 114 -11.78 -13.88 0.51
C PHE A 114 -12.27 -12.84 -0.51
N VAL A 115 -12.85 -13.31 -1.62
CA VAL A 115 -13.50 -12.47 -2.62
C VAL A 115 -14.91 -12.13 -2.14
N CYS A 116 -15.27 -10.86 -2.22
CA CYS A 116 -16.57 -10.33 -1.79
C CYS A 116 -17.29 -9.69 -2.97
N ASP A 117 -18.54 -10.13 -3.21
CA ASP A 117 -19.39 -9.66 -4.32
C ASP A 117 -20.39 -8.58 -3.86
N LEU A 118 -20.31 -8.15 -2.60
CA LEU A 118 -21.10 -7.00 -2.13
C LEU A 118 -20.68 -5.73 -2.86
N SER A 119 -21.67 -4.95 -3.26
CA SER A 119 -21.47 -3.59 -3.76
C SER A 119 -20.81 -2.68 -2.72
N PHE A 120 -20.30 -1.52 -3.15
CA PHE A 120 -19.70 -0.54 -2.24
C PHE A 120 -20.66 -0.11 -1.12
N ASP A 121 -21.93 0.13 -1.45
CA ASP A 121 -22.93 0.57 -0.48
C ASP A 121 -23.29 -0.53 0.52
N GLU A 122 -23.45 -1.77 0.06
CA GLU A 122 -23.67 -2.92 0.94
C GLU A 122 -22.44 -3.18 1.83
N MET A 123 -21.23 -3.09 1.29
CA MET A 123 -20.01 -3.21 2.10
C MET A 123 -19.95 -2.14 3.20
N ARG A 124 -20.35 -0.90 2.89
CA ARG A 124 -20.42 0.18 3.87
C ARG A 124 -21.43 -0.11 4.97
N GLU A 125 -22.59 -0.65 4.62
CA GLU A 125 -23.60 -1.07 5.61
C GLU A 125 -23.09 -2.23 6.49
N HIS A 126 -22.46 -3.22 5.87
CA HIS A 126 -21.88 -4.38 6.59
C HIS A 126 -20.70 -3.98 7.49
N ARG A 127 -19.96 -2.92 7.17
CA ARG A 127 -18.84 -2.45 8.00
C ARG A 127 -19.29 -1.93 9.36
N GLY A 128 -20.56 -1.54 9.50
CA GLY A 128 -21.10 -0.95 10.73
C GLY A 128 -20.54 0.45 10.99
N THR A 129 -20.61 0.90 12.25
CA THR A 129 -20.17 2.23 12.67
C THR A 129 -19.20 2.14 13.85
N LEU A 130 -18.76 3.28 14.38
CA LEU A 130 -17.98 3.33 15.63
C LEU A 130 -18.76 2.81 16.85
N THR A 131 -20.09 2.82 16.80
CA THR A 131 -20.97 2.38 17.89
C THR A 131 -21.67 1.05 17.62
N GLN A 132 -21.73 0.62 16.36
CA GLN A 132 -22.36 -0.65 15.96
C GLN A 132 -21.33 -1.59 15.32
N PRO A 133 -21.22 -2.84 15.79
CA PRO A 133 -20.29 -3.81 15.22
C PRO A 133 -20.64 -4.09 13.75
N GLY A 134 -19.62 -4.46 12.97
CA GLY A 134 -19.82 -4.90 11.60
C GLY A 134 -20.42 -6.31 11.54
N ARG A 135 -20.96 -6.66 10.38
CA ARG A 135 -21.53 -7.97 10.06
C ARG A 135 -20.71 -8.64 8.97
N ASN A 136 -20.45 -9.93 9.13
CA ASN A 136 -19.77 -10.72 8.11
C ASN A 136 -20.48 -10.59 6.75
N SER A 137 -19.68 -10.50 5.69
CA SER A 137 -20.19 -10.65 4.33
C SER A 137 -20.76 -12.06 4.16
N PRO A 138 -21.87 -12.26 3.42
CA PRO A 138 -22.36 -13.60 3.07
C PRO A 138 -21.30 -14.45 2.35
N TYR A 139 -20.33 -13.80 1.70
CA TYR A 139 -19.25 -14.44 0.95
C TYR A 139 -18.00 -14.73 1.79
N ARG A 140 -18.01 -14.40 3.09
CA ARG A 140 -16.82 -14.49 3.97
C ARG A 140 -16.29 -15.92 4.12
N ASP A 141 -17.18 -16.90 4.06
CA ASP A 141 -16.88 -18.32 4.28
C ASP A 141 -16.77 -19.13 2.98
N ARG A 142 -16.57 -18.45 1.84
CA ARG A 142 -16.19 -19.10 0.57
C ARG A 142 -14.97 -20.01 0.77
N SER A 143 -14.96 -21.13 0.04
CA SER A 143 -13.83 -22.07 0.03
C SER A 143 -12.56 -21.42 -0.52
N VAL A 144 -11.40 -22.00 -0.21
CA VAL A 144 -10.11 -21.53 -0.77
C VAL A 144 -10.13 -21.64 -2.29
N GLU A 145 -10.65 -22.74 -2.81
CA GLU A 145 -10.73 -23.06 -4.24
C GLU A 145 -11.61 -22.04 -4.97
N GLU A 146 -12.79 -21.71 -4.43
CA GLU A 146 -13.67 -20.71 -5.00
C GLU A 146 -13.03 -19.32 -5.00
N ASN A 147 -12.39 -18.93 -3.90
CA ASN A 147 -11.73 -17.63 -3.80
C ASN A 147 -10.57 -17.49 -4.79
N LEU A 148 -9.75 -18.53 -4.95
CA LEU A 148 -8.65 -18.54 -5.92
C LEU A 148 -9.18 -18.40 -7.36
N ALA A 149 -10.18 -19.20 -7.72
CA ALA A 149 -10.78 -19.16 -9.05
C ALA A 149 -11.41 -17.79 -9.35
N LEU A 150 -12.12 -17.19 -8.39
CA LEU A 150 -12.70 -15.86 -8.56
C LEU A 150 -11.63 -14.78 -8.66
N PHE A 151 -10.57 -14.84 -7.84
CA PHE A 151 -9.52 -13.83 -7.86
C PHE A 151 -8.67 -13.89 -9.14
N GLU A 152 -8.46 -15.08 -9.71
CA GLU A 152 -7.87 -15.26 -11.05
C GLU A 152 -8.75 -14.63 -12.13
N ARG A 153 -10.06 -14.94 -12.15
CA ARG A 153 -11.01 -14.32 -13.09
C ARG A 153 -11.13 -12.81 -12.96
N MET A 154 -10.95 -12.27 -11.75
CA MET A 154 -10.84 -10.82 -11.52
C MET A 154 -9.59 -10.25 -12.21
N ARG A 155 -8.44 -10.93 -12.09
CA ARG A 155 -7.18 -10.55 -12.76
C ARG A 155 -7.29 -10.61 -14.28
N ASP A 156 -8.06 -11.57 -14.80
CA ASP A 156 -8.27 -11.77 -16.23
C ASP A 156 -9.31 -10.80 -16.84
N GLY A 157 -9.88 -9.89 -16.03
CA GLY A 157 -10.80 -8.85 -16.50
C GLY A 157 -12.22 -9.35 -16.80
N GLU A 158 -12.63 -10.48 -16.23
CA GLU A 158 -13.95 -11.07 -16.52
C GLU A 158 -15.13 -10.28 -15.91
N PHE A 159 -14.87 -9.42 -14.93
CA PHE A 159 -15.91 -8.72 -14.17
C PHE A 159 -15.77 -7.21 -14.27
N PRO A 160 -16.87 -6.44 -14.24
CA PRO A 160 -16.80 -4.98 -14.37
C PRO A 160 -16.24 -4.28 -13.13
N ASP A 161 -15.88 -3.02 -13.29
CA ASP A 161 -15.35 -2.16 -12.22
C ASP A 161 -16.23 -2.16 -10.97
N GLY A 162 -15.59 -2.27 -9.81
CA GLY A 162 -16.26 -2.22 -8.51
C GLY A 162 -17.21 -3.39 -8.20
N SER A 163 -17.35 -4.37 -9.09
CA SER A 163 -18.27 -5.49 -8.89
C SER A 163 -17.80 -6.50 -7.85
N ARG A 164 -16.48 -6.62 -7.66
CA ARG A 164 -15.86 -7.53 -6.68
C ARG A 164 -14.63 -6.90 -6.07
N THR A 165 -14.34 -7.32 -4.84
CA THR A 165 -13.12 -6.97 -4.12
C THR A 165 -12.50 -8.19 -3.48
N LEU A 166 -11.17 -8.21 -3.36
CA LEU A 166 -10.50 -9.13 -2.43
C LEU A 166 -10.41 -8.43 -1.07
N ARG A 167 -10.80 -9.11 0.00
CA ARG A 167 -10.79 -8.56 1.37
C ARG A 167 -9.97 -9.46 2.29
N ALA A 168 -9.24 -8.85 3.22
CA ALA A 168 -8.62 -9.59 4.30
C ALA A 168 -9.71 -10.14 5.24
N LYS A 169 -9.48 -11.31 5.82
CA LYS A 169 -10.36 -11.94 6.81
C LYS A 169 -9.76 -11.72 8.20
N ILE A 170 -10.23 -10.68 8.89
CA ILE A 170 -9.72 -10.26 10.20
C ILE A 170 -10.88 -10.36 11.21
N ASP A 171 -11.52 -9.25 11.57
CA ASP A 171 -12.54 -9.21 12.62
C ASP A 171 -13.58 -8.10 12.35
N MET A 172 -14.78 -8.50 11.95
CA MET A 172 -15.87 -7.56 11.68
C MET A 172 -16.42 -6.87 12.93
N ALA A 173 -16.18 -7.41 14.13
CA ALA A 173 -16.60 -6.79 15.38
C ALA A 173 -15.54 -5.85 15.98
N ASN A 174 -14.38 -5.70 15.33
CA ASN A 174 -13.26 -4.96 15.89
C ASN A 174 -13.63 -3.48 16.15
N PRO A 175 -13.20 -2.88 17.28
CA PRO A 175 -13.40 -1.44 17.51
C PRO A 175 -12.66 -0.57 16.49
N ASN A 176 -11.55 -1.06 15.92
CA ASN A 176 -10.87 -0.39 14.82
C ASN A 176 -11.54 -0.76 13.49
N LEU A 177 -12.15 0.23 12.84
CA LEU A 177 -12.82 0.07 11.55
C LEU A 177 -11.88 -0.45 10.44
N ASN A 178 -10.58 -0.22 10.54
CA ASN A 178 -9.59 -0.70 9.55
C ASN A 178 -9.33 -2.21 9.68
N LEU A 179 -9.64 -2.81 10.83
CA LEU A 179 -9.52 -4.25 11.04
C LEU A 179 -10.82 -5.01 10.69
N ARG A 180 -11.86 -4.31 10.22
CA ARG A 180 -13.12 -4.91 9.77
C ARG A 180 -13.03 -5.33 8.31
N ASP A 181 -12.34 -6.45 8.10
CA ASP A 181 -12.10 -7.10 6.80
C ASP A 181 -11.79 -6.06 5.68
N PRO A 182 -10.65 -5.34 5.77
CA PRO A 182 -10.30 -4.28 4.82
C PRO A 182 -10.13 -4.81 3.40
N VAL A 183 -10.40 -3.96 2.42
CA VAL A 183 -10.23 -4.27 0.99
C VAL A 183 -8.73 -4.28 0.67
N MET A 184 -8.27 -5.35 0.03
CA MET A 184 -6.91 -5.53 -0.46
C MET A 184 -6.79 -5.21 -1.94
N TYR A 185 -7.77 -5.63 -2.76
CA TYR A 185 -7.80 -5.36 -4.20
C TYR A 185 -9.19 -4.92 -4.65
N ARG A 186 -9.21 -4.05 -5.67
CA ARG A 186 -10.41 -3.66 -6.42
C ARG A 186 -10.20 -3.89 -7.91
N ILE A 187 -11.30 -4.07 -8.64
CA ILE A 187 -11.31 -4.07 -10.10
C ILE A 187 -11.42 -2.63 -10.61
N LEU A 188 -10.54 -2.27 -11.53
CA LEU A 188 -10.57 -1.02 -12.27
C LEU A 188 -9.93 -1.23 -13.65
N HIS A 189 -10.71 -1.12 -14.73
CA HIS A 189 -10.22 -1.19 -16.10
C HIS A 189 -9.69 0.18 -16.52
N SER A 190 -8.41 0.40 -16.26
CA SER A 190 -7.73 1.65 -16.59
C SER A 190 -6.27 1.39 -16.91
N HIS A 191 -5.75 2.13 -17.88
CA HIS A 191 -4.36 2.07 -18.30
C HIS A 191 -3.44 2.66 -17.23
N HIS A 192 -2.43 1.89 -16.80
CA HIS A 192 -1.44 2.36 -15.84
C HIS A 192 -0.24 2.98 -16.55
N HIS A 193 0.23 4.15 -16.11
CA HIS A 193 1.32 4.88 -16.77
C HIS A 193 2.63 4.07 -16.92
N ARG A 194 2.90 3.14 -16.00
CA ARG A 194 4.05 2.21 -16.06
C ARG A 194 3.75 0.77 -16.52
N THR A 195 2.68 0.17 -16.02
CA THR A 195 2.39 -1.26 -16.26
C THR A 195 1.42 -1.48 -17.42
N GLY A 196 0.97 -0.39 -18.07
CA GLY A 196 0.04 -0.42 -19.19
C GLY A 196 -1.27 -1.11 -18.85
N ASP A 197 -1.70 -2.02 -19.72
CA ASP A 197 -2.93 -2.80 -19.56
C ASP A 197 -2.66 -4.21 -18.98
N LYS A 198 -1.49 -4.45 -18.38
CA LYS A 198 -1.15 -5.75 -17.75
C LYS A 198 -2.10 -6.09 -16.61
N TRP A 199 -2.67 -5.08 -15.93
CA TRP A 199 -3.49 -5.25 -14.74
C TRP A 199 -4.84 -4.54 -14.88
N CYS A 200 -5.90 -5.21 -14.45
CA CYS A 200 -7.23 -4.63 -14.22
C CYS A 200 -7.68 -4.77 -12.76
N ILE A 201 -6.84 -5.36 -11.90
CA ILE A 201 -7.00 -5.34 -10.45
C ILE A 201 -5.84 -4.56 -9.83
N TYR A 202 -6.18 -3.63 -8.96
CA TYR A 202 -5.20 -2.75 -8.32
C TYR A 202 -5.26 -2.90 -6.81
N PRO A 203 -4.09 -3.02 -6.15
CA PRO A 203 -4.03 -3.13 -4.70
C PRO A 203 -4.43 -1.81 -4.05
N MET A 204 -5.03 -1.89 -2.86
CA MET A 204 -5.36 -0.72 -2.05
C MET A 204 -4.15 -0.23 -1.26
N TYR A 205 -4.13 1.06 -0.89
CA TYR A 205 -3.08 1.67 -0.09
C TYR A 205 -2.65 0.81 1.12
N ASP A 206 -3.60 0.37 1.96
CA ASP A 206 -3.31 -0.42 3.16
C ASP A 206 -2.65 -1.78 2.86
N TRP A 207 -2.87 -2.33 1.66
CA TRP A 207 -2.26 -3.59 1.21
C TRP A 207 -0.90 -3.39 0.54
N THR A 208 -0.66 -2.24 -0.07
CA THR A 208 0.61 -1.93 -0.73
C THR A 208 1.64 -1.37 0.25
N HIS A 209 1.24 -0.45 1.11
CA HIS A 209 2.18 0.45 1.78
C HIS A 209 3.18 -0.29 2.70
N GLY A 210 2.68 -1.12 3.62
CA GLY A 210 3.53 -1.91 4.53
C GLY A 210 4.30 -3.02 3.83
N GLN A 211 3.76 -3.53 2.73
CA GLN A 211 4.32 -4.60 1.93
C GLN A 211 5.52 -4.07 1.13
N SER A 212 5.38 -2.90 0.50
CA SER A 212 6.48 -2.18 -0.14
C SER A 212 7.59 -1.86 0.88
N ASP A 213 7.22 -1.42 2.09
CA ASP A 213 8.19 -1.20 3.17
C ASP A 213 8.95 -2.49 3.53
N SER A 214 8.27 -3.64 3.55
CA SER A 214 8.91 -4.94 3.80
C SER A 214 9.81 -5.40 2.65
N ILE A 215 9.43 -5.14 1.39
CA ILE A 215 10.24 -5.48 0.20
C ILE A 215 11.54 -4.68 0.21
N GLU A 216 11.45 -3.39 0.54
CA GLU A 216 12.60 -2.47 0.59
C GLU A 216 13.41 -2.56 1.89
N GLY A 217 12.90 -3.29 2.88
CA GLY A 217 13.54 -3.45 4.19
C GLY A 217 13.61 -2.15 4.99
N ILE A 218 12.58 -1.31 4.95
CA ILE A 218 12.48 -0.07 5.73
C ILE A 218 12.49 -0.36 7.24
N THR A 219 13.07 0.54 8.04
CA THR A 219 13.28 0.39 9.50
C THR A 219 13.00 1.64 10.30
#